data_AF-A0A8H7H5D1-F1
#
_entry.id   AF-A0A8H7H5D1-F1
#
_cell.length_a   1.000
_cell.length_b   1.000
_cell.length_c   1.000
_cell.angle_alpha   90.00
_cell.angle_beta   90.00
_cell.angle_gamma   90.00
#
_symmetry.space_group_name_H-M   'P 1'
#
loop_
_entity.id
_entity.type
_entity.pdbx_description
1 polymer ?
#
loop_
_entity_poly.entity_id
_entity_poly.type
_entity_poly.pdbx_seq_one_letter_code
_entity_poly.pdbx_strand_id
1 'polypeptide(L)'
;MSVVNTQLEDPARATEIGAEVYMPVGPVAQAGPGQRRYTALGVHVLDGSTVFIKDVWRDKRRLFFEAALYEEAHKEQVLSGLMTVEAHGYVLDETRKPIRTPRIAAKDSDESGAESGRCKMRIVTKDVGRPLESIRSLRHFLCVMYDACAVQRNLYRRSRILHRDISDSNIMVAPDTNKYRNRNMRGYAEVRFVNQVLAKDKNANPDPACLLVDLGNGADLKVERNEQVLKERT
;
A
#
# COMPACT_ATOMS: atom_id res chain seq x y z
N MET A 1 6.35 28.60 17.12
CA MET A 1 5.78 28.06 15.85
C MET A 1 4.28 28.06 16.00
N SER A 2 3.59 28.75 15.10
CA SER A 2 2.14 28.96 15.15
C SER A 2 1.41 27.64 14.98
N VAL A 3 0.51 27.34 15.92
CA VAL A 3 -0.53 26.33 15.77
C VAL A 3 -1.33 26.70 14.52
N VAL A 4 -1.21 25.89 13.46
CA VAL A 4 -2.04 26.07 12.26
C VAL A 4 -3.47 25.85 12.72
N ASN A 5 -4.25 26.93 12.73
CA ASN A 5 -5.67 26.91 13.01
C ASN A 5 -6.36 26.27 11.80
N THR A 6 -6.38 24.94 11.74
CA THR A 6 -7.09 24.19 10.70
C THR A 6 -8.59 24.21 11.01
N GLN A 7 -9.23 25.36 10.81
CA GLN A 7 -10.62 25.28 10.35
C GLN A 7 -10.55 24.50 9.04
N LEU A 8 -11.18 23.31 8.98
CA LEU A 8 -11.27 22.55 7.75
C LEU A 8 -11.91 23.47 6.70
N GLU A 9 -11.11 23.96 5.74
CA GLU A 9 -11.57 24.91 4.72
C GLU A 9 -12.75 24.36 3.89
N ASP A 10 -12.91 23.03 3.88
CA ASP A 10 -14.08 22.34 3.32
C ASP A 10 -14.28 20.97 4.02
N PRO A 11 -15.08 20.90 5.10
CA PRO A 11 -15.28 19.65 5.84
C PRO A 11 -15.95 18.56 5.01
N ALA A 12 -16.62 18.90 3.90
CA ALA A 12 -17.22 17.91 3.00
C ALA A 12 -16.16 17.04 2.29
N ARG A 13 -14.89 17.46 2.29
CA ARG A 13 -13.77 16.73 1.68
C ARG A 13 -12.97 15.90 2.68
N ALA A 14 -13.29 15.99 3.96
CA ALA A 14 -12.61 15.23 5.00
C ALA A 14 -12.79 13.71 4.81
N THR A 15 -11.75 12.97 5.14
CA THR A 15 -11.73 11.51 5.11
C THR A 15 -11.42 11.00 6.50
N GLU A 16 -12.39 10.31 7.10
CA GLU A 16 -12.24 9.71 8.42
C GLU A 16 -12.00 8.19 8.32
N ILE A 17 -11.09 7.68 9.17
CA ILE A 17 -10.88 6.25 9.38
C ILE A 17 -10.62 6.03 10.87
N GLY A 18 -11.57 5.38 11.56
CA GLY A 18 -11.48 5.23 13.00
C GLY A 18 -11.55 6.59 13.69
N ALA A 19 -10.48 6.96 14.39
CA ALA A 19 -10.33 8.27 15.04
C ALA A 19 -9.48 9.27 14.22
N GLU A 20 -8.90 8.84 13.09
CA GLU A 20 -7.98 9.65 12.29
C GLU A 20 -8.72 10.41 11.18
N VAL A 21 -8.30 11.64 10.90
CA VAL A 21 -8.92 12.53 9.89
C VAL A 21 -7.87 13.04 8.91
N TYR A 22 -8.18 12.92 7.61
CA TYR A 22 -7.30 13.30 6.51
C TYR A 22 -7.98 14.25 5.53
N MET A 23 -7.25 15.23 5.03
CA MET A 23 -7.71 16.18 4.01
C MET A 23 -7.03 15.91 2.67
N PRO A 24 -7.77 15.54 1.60
CA PRO A 24 -7.18 15.33 0.29
C PRO A 24 -6.73 16.65 -0.33
N VAL A 25 -5.48 16.72 -0.79
CA VAL A 25 -4.88 17.90 -1.44
C VAL A 25 -5.29 17.99 -2.92
N GLY A 26 -5.57 16.85 -3.55
CA GLY A 26 -6.01 16.78 -4.94
C GLY A 26 -6.50 15.37 -5.31
N PRO A 27 -7.80 15.16 -5.56
CA PRO A 27 -8.32 13.86 -5.96
C PRO A 27 -7.92 13.54 -7.40
N VAL A 28 -7.34 12.36 -7.63
CA VAL A 28 -7.16 11.82 -8.98
C VAL A 28 -8.02 10.57 -9.12
N ALA A 29 -9.13 10.70 -9.85
CA ALA A 29 -9.91 9.55 -10.28
C ALA A 29 -9.24 8.94 -11.52
N GLN A 30 -8.71 7.72 -11.40
CA GLN A 30 -8.18 6.99 -12.56
C GLN A 30 -9.33 6.25 -13.26
N ALA A 31 -9.58 6.59 -14.53
CA ALA A 31 -10.57 5.92 -15.36
C ALA A 31 -10.06 4.52 -15.77
N GLY A 32 -10.83 3.49 -15.41
CA GLY A 32 -10.66 2.11 -15.86
C GLY A 32 -12.03 1.44 -15.98
N PRO A 33 -12.14 0.23 -16.56
CA PRO A 33 -13.43 -0.44 -16.75
C PRO A 33 -14.13 -0.68 -15.39
N GLY A 34 -15.06 0.22 -15.07
CA GLY A 34 -15.62 0.43 -13.74
C GLY A 34 -14.64 1.18 -12.84
N GLN A 35 -14.97 2.40 -12.41
CA GLN A 35 -14.21 3.20 -11.42
C GLN A 35 -14.00 2.39 -10.11
N ARG A 36 -12.98 1.53 -10.09
CA ARG A 36 -12.69 0.58 -8.99
C ARG A 36 -11.78 1.15 -7.93
N ARG A 37 -11.10 2.26 -8.23
CA ARG A 37 -10.04 2.83 -7.40
C ARG A 37 -10.08 4.35 -7.43
N TYR A 38 -9.94 4.97 -6.26
CA TYR A 38 -9.69 6.40 -6.10
C TYR A 38 -8.36 6.55 -5.36
N THR A 39 -7.52 7.48 -5.79
CA THR A 39 -6.25 7.77 -5.12
C THR A 39 -6.07 9.26 -4.96
N ALA A 40 -5.54 9.69 -3.83
CA ALA A 40 -5.23 11.09 -3.58
C ALA A 40 -4.03 11.22 -2.64
N LEU A 41 -3.25 12.28 -2.83
CA LEU A 41 -2.42 12.79 -1.74
C LEU A 41 -3.32 13.50 -0.73
N GLY A 42 -3.00 13.33 0.54
CA GLY A 42 -3.70 13.98 1.63
C GLY A 42 -2.75 14.50 2.70
N VAL A 43 -3.31 15.24 3.64
CA VAL A 43 -2.63 15.71 4.84
C VAL A 43 -3.39 15.18 6.05
N HIS A 44 -2.67 14.55 6.98
CA HIS A 44 -3.20 14.15 8.26
C HIS A 44 -3.44 15.39 9.13
N VAL A 45 -4.67 15.58 9.62
CA VAL A 45 -5.09 16.85 10.23
C VAL A 45 -4.36 17.13 11.55
N LEU A 46 -4.06 16.09 12.34
CA LEU A 46 -3.48 16.28 13.67
C LEU A 46 -2.01 16.68 13.64
N ASP A 47 -1.21 16.08 12.75
CA ASP A 47 0.25 16.29 12.71
C ASP A 47 0.77 16.95 11.42
N GLY A 48 -0.12 17.23 10.46
CA GLY A 48 0.23 17.86 9.18
C GLY A 48 1.03 16.96 8.24
N SER A 49 1.16 15.66 8.54
CA SER A 49 1.96 14.76 7.72
C SER A 49 1.29 14.44 6.37
N THR A 50 2.08 14.38 5.30
CA THR A 50 1.58 13.98 3.98
C THR A 50 1.34 12.48 3.94
N VAL A 51 0.17 12.10 3.42
CA VAL A 51 -0.25 10.71 3.26
C VAL A 51 -0.70 10.42 1.83
N PHE A 52 -0.75 9.14 1.47
CA PHE A 52 -1.42 8.68 0.27
C PHE A 52 -2.68 7.90 0.65
N ILE A 53 -3.83 8.32 0.11
CA ILE A 53 -5.14 7.73 0.36
C ILE A 53 -5.51 6.91 -0.88
N LYS A 54 -5.87 5.65 -0.67
CA LYS A 54 -6.32 4.71 -1.70
C LYS A 54 -7.66 4.11 -1.30
N ASP A 55 -8.69 4.38 -2.08
CA ASP A 55 -9.98 3.70 -2.01
C ASP A 55 -10.05 2.60 -3.06
N VAL A 56 -10.55 1.43 -2.68
CA VAL A 56 -10.77 0.30 -3.60
C VAL A 56 -12.12 -0.38 -3.35
N TRP A 57 -12.77 -0.82 -4.42
CA TRP A 57 -13.93 -1.71 -4.33
C TRP A 57 -13.46 -3.17 -4.25
N ARG A 58 -13.39 -3.70 -3.03
CA ARG A 58 -12.88 -5.05 -2.76
C ARG A 58 -13.99 -6.09 -2.92
N ASP A 59 -13.74 -7.13 -3.72
CA ASP A 59 -14.56 -8.34 -3.74
C ASP A 59 -14.35 -9.13 -2.44
N LYS A 60 -15.45 -9.54 -1.78
CA LYS A 60 -15.37 -10.29 -0.52
C LYS A 60 -14.65 -11.63 -0.67
N ARG A 61 -14.71 -12.24 -1.86
CA ARG A 61 -14.09 -13.54 -2.17
C ARG A 61 -12.57 -13.47 -2.26
N ARG A 62 -11.98 -12.28 -2.35
CA ARG A 62 -10.52 -12.13 -2.26
C ARG A 62 -10.05 -12.69 -0.92
N LEU A 63 -9.10 -13.61 -0.98
CA LEU A 63 -8.55 -14.24 0.22
C LEU A 63 -7.71 -13.26 1.04
N PHE A 64 -6.86 -12.49 0.35
CA PHE A 64 -5.96 -11.55 1.01
C PHE A 64 -6.52 -10.14 1.01
N PHE A 65 -6.21 -9.42 2.07
CA PHE A 65 -6.48 -8.00 2.19
C PHE A 65 -5.16 -7.25 2.18
N GLU A 66 -5.04 -6.27 1.27
CA GLU A 66 -3.80 -5.51 1.04
C GLU A 66 -3.21 -4.97 2.35
N ALA A 67 -4.04 -4.34 3.19
CA ALA A 67 -3.55 -3.78 4.44
C ALA A 67 -3.09 -4.86 5.44
N ALA A 68 -3.80 -5.99 5.52
CA ALA A 68 -3.39 -7.11 6.36
C ALA A 68 -2.05 -7.72 5.90
N LEU A 69 -1.78 -7.72 4.60
CA LEU A 69 -0.47 -8.14 4.08
C LEU A 69 0.65 -7.19 4.49
N TYR A 70 0.38 -5.88 4.53
CA TYR A 70 1.35 -4.91 5.07
C TYR A 70 1.56 -5.09 6.57
N GLU A 71 0.49 -5.26 7.36
CA GLU A 71 0.59 -5.53 8.80
C GLU A 71 1.44 -6.77 9.07
N GLU A 72 1.14 -7.87 8.38
CA GLU A 72 1.91 -9.11 8.51
C GLU A 72 3.34 -8.96 8.00
N ALA A 73 3.55 -8.19 6.92
CA ALA A 73 4.88 -7.88 6.45
C ALA A 73 5.67 -7.13 7.51
N HIS A 74 5.10 -6.17 8.24
CA HIS A 74 5.78 -5.28 9.19
C HIS A 74 5.75 -5.74 10.66
N LYS A 75 5.04 -6.83 10.99
CA LYS A 75 4.69 -7.27 12.35
C LYS A 75 5.85 -7.33 13.35
N GLU A 76 6.97 -7.95 12.98
CA GLU A 76 8.12 -8.10 13.88
C GLU A 76 9.09 -6.92 13.80
N GLN A 77 9.28 -6.41 12.59
CA GLN A 77 10.19 -5.32 12.29
C GLN A 77 9.74 -4.67 10.99
N VAL A 78 9.98 -3.37 10.81
CA VAL A 78 9.68 -2.73 9.53
C VAL A 78 10.47 -3.40 8.40
N LEU A 79 9.82 -3.77 7.28
CA LEU A 79 10.51 -4.26 6.09
C LEU A 79 11.13 -3.06 5.36
N SER A 80 12.45 -3.07 5.19
CA SER A 80 13.09 -1.95 4.50
C SER A 80 12.68 -1.91 3.03
N GLY A 81 12.33 -0.74 2.52
CA GLY A 81 11.94 -0.53 1.13
C GLY A 81 10.47 -0.87 0.80
N LEU A 82 9.69 -1.38 1.76
CA LEU A 82 8.24 -1.59 1.60
C LEU A 82 7.45 -0.43 2.21
N MET A 83 6.37 -0.04 1.56
CA MET A 83 5.43 0.98 2.05
C MET A 83 4.76 0.56 3.36
N THR A 84 4.65 1.49 4.31
CA THR A 84 3.89 1.27 5.54
C THR A 84 2.47 1.83 5.47
N VAL A 85 1.51 1.05 5.98
CA VAL A 85 0.12 1.47 6.17
C VAL A 85 -0.02 2.20 7.51
N GLU A 86 -0.74 3.31 7.50
CA GLU A 86 -1.11 4.08 8.69
C GLU A 86 -2.47 3.67 9.23
N ALA A 87 -3.46 3.68 8.35
CA ALA A 87 -4.84 3.39 8.70
C ALA A 87 -5.51 2.67 7.52
N HIS A 88 -6.44 1.78 7.82
CA HIS A 88 -7.24 1.12 6.81
C HIS A 88 -8.58 0.66 7.38
N GLY A 89 -9.56 0.46 6.52
CA GLY A 89 -10.87 0.00 6.94
C GLY A 89 -11.93 0.07 5.85
N TYR A 90 -13.15 -0.35 6.20
CA TYR A 90 -14.31 -0.15 5.35
C TYR A 90 -14.69 1.34 5.34
N VAL A 91 -15.05 1.86 4.17
CA VAL A 91 -15.71 3.17 4.09
C VAL A 91 -17.16 2.99 4.51
N LEU A 92 -17.58 3.75 5.51
CA LEU A 92 -18.90 3.64 6.12
C LEU A 92 -19.86 4.70 5.56
N ASP A 93 -21.14 4.37 5.48
CA ASP A 93 -22.23 5.31 5.24
C ASP A 93 -22.61 6.08 6.53
N GLU A 94 -23.57 6.99 6.41
CA GLU A 94 -24.11 7.78 7.52
C GLU A 94 -24.69 6.94 8.66
N THR A 95 -25.03 5.66 8.40
CA THR A 95 -25.52 4.69 9.39
C THR A 95 -24.41 3.83 10.01
N ARG A 96 -23.14 4.17 9.74
CA ARG A 96 -21.94 3.41 10.17
C ARG A 96 -21.85 2.01 9.54
N LYS A 97 -22.49 1.76 8.40
CA LYS A 97 -22.42 0.48 7.69
C LYS A 97 -21.47 0.56 6.50
N PRO A 98 -20.73 -0.52 6.16
CA PRO A 98 -19.86 -0.51 4.99
C PRO A 98 -20.64 -0.24 3.70
N ILE A 99 -20.14 0.71 2.89
CA ILE A 99 -20.67 1.00 1.55
C ILE A 99 -20.40 -0.21 0.65
N ARG A 100 -21.43 -0.65 -0.07
CA ARG A 100 -21.41 -1.85 -0.92
C ARG A 100 -22.00 -1.57 -2.29
N THR A 101 -21.52 -2.29 -3.31
CA THR A 101 -22.14 -2.27 -4.64
C THR A 101 -23.50 -2.97 -4.60
N PRO A 102 -24.48 -2.54 -5.42
CA PRO A 102 -25.75 -3.25 -5.57
C PRO A 102 -25.54 -4.71 -5.97
N ARG A 103 -26.40 -5.60 -5.47
CA ARG A 103 -26.46 -7.00 -5.92
C ARG A 103 -27.17 -7.02 -7.27
N ILE A 104 -26.47 -7.43 -8.33
CA ILE A 104 -27.17 -7.89 -9.53
C ILE A 104 -27.46 -9.36 -9.25
N ALA A 105 -28.73 -9.69 -8.99
CA ALA A 105 -29.16 -11.07 -8.94
C ALA A 105 -28.84 -11.70 -10.30
N ALA A 106 -27.85 -12.59 -10.36
CA ALA A 106 -27.69 -13.43 -11.52
C ALA A 106 -28.96 -14.29 -11.59
N LYS A 107 -29.67 -14.25 -12.71
CA LYS A 107 -30.97 -14.92 -12.87
C LYS A 107 -30.88 -16.45 -12.69
N ASP A 108 -29.68 -17.05 -12.77
CA ASP A 108 -29.51 -18.50 -12.86
C ASP A 108 -28.29 -19.03 -12.09
N SER A 109 -28.13 -18.72 -10.79
CA SER A 109 -27.13 -19.44 -9.98
C SER A 109 -27.76 -20.00 -8.71
N ASP A 110 -27.76 -21.33 -8.67
CA ASP A 110 -28.20 -22.23 -7.62
C ASP A 110 -27.81 -21.80 -6.20
N GLU A 111 -28.57 -22.35 -5.25
CA GLU A 111 -28.57 -22.21 -3.79
C GLU A 111 -27.20 -22.41 -3.10
N SER A 112 -26.21 -21.61 -3.47
CA SER A 112 -25.00 -21.39 -2.67
C SER A 112 -24.88 -19.89 -2.46
N GLY A 113 -25.28 -19.45 -1.26
CA GLY A 113 -25.32 -18.06 -0.82
C GLY A 113 -23.95 -17.37 -0.71
N ALA A 114 -23.12 -17.45 -1.74
CA ALA A 114 -21.92 -16.64 -1.87
C ALA A 114 -22.36 -15.18 -2.03
N GLU A 115 -22.11 -14.37 -1.01
CA GLU A 115 -22.42 -12.94 -1.01
C GLU A 115 -21.73 -12.21 -2.17
N SER A 116 -22.38 -12.15 -3.32
CA SER A 116 -21.89 -11.42 -4.49
C SER A 116 -22.05 -9.92 -4.24
N GLY A 117 -20.92 -9.23 -4.03
CA GLY A 117 -20.88 -7.80 -3.80
C GLY A 117 -19.47 -7.30 -3.46
N ARG A 118 -19.18 -6.05 -3.84
CA ARG A 118 -17.93 -5.39 -3.46
C ARG A 118 -18.18 -4.41 -2.34
N CYS A 119 -17.21 -4.28 -1.43
CA CYS A 119 -17.24 -3.28 -0.36
C CYS A 119 -16.22 -2.21 -0.66
N LYS A 120 -16.55 -0.95 -0.39
CA LYS A 120 -15.56 0.12 -0.48
C LYS A 120 -14.62 0.04 0.71
N MET A 121 -13.33 -0.10 0.44
CA MET A 121 -12.24 -0.10 1.41
C MET A 121 -11.37 1.13 1.20
N ARG A 122 -10.74 1.59 2.27
CA ARG A 122 -9.75 2.67 2.26
C ARG A 122 -8.47 2.22 2.94
N ILE A 123 -7.35 2.62 2.37
CA ILE A 123 -6.00 2.41 2.89
C ILE A 123 -5.29 3.77 2.83
N VAL A 124 -4.65 4.15 3.93
CA VAL A 124 -3.85 5.36 4.07
C VAL A 124 -2.43 4.96 4.38
N THR A 125 -1.46 5.52 3.66
CA THR A 125 -0.05 5.19 3.81
C THR A 125 0.80 6.42 4.06
N LYS A 126 1.90 6.25 4.82
CA LYS A 126 2.80 7.34 5.23
C LYS A 126 3.90 7.64 4.23
N ASP A 127 4.22 6.67 3.37
CA ASP A 127 5.33 6.80 2.44
C ASP A 127 4.81 7.26 1.09
N VAL A 128 5.23 8.46 0.69
CA VAL A 128 4.94 9.00 -0.65
C VAL A 128 6.23 8.99 -1.45
N GLY A 129 6.40 7.96 -2.28
CA GLY A 129 7.51 7.85 -3.21
C GLY A 129 7.32 8.77 -4.42
N ARG A 130 8.36 8.84 -5.27
CA ARG A 130 8.26 9.50 -6.58
C ARG A 130 8.10 8.44 -7.68
N PRO A 131 7.36 8.71 -8.76
CA PRO A 131 7.24 7.78 -9.88
C PRO A 131 8.59 7.43 -10.50
N LEU A 132 8.73 6.22 -11.05
CA LEU A 132 9.98 5.79 -11.71
C LEU A 132 10.40 6.71 -12.86
N GLU A 133 9.44 7.30 -13.57
CA GLU A 133 9.66 8.22 -14.68
C GLU A 133 10.39 9.50 -14.26
N SER A 134 10.44 9.79 -12.95
CA SER A 134 11.20 10.91 -12.41
C SER A 134 12.72 10.70 -12.44
N ILE A 135 13.19 9.47 -12.67
CA ILE A 135 14.61 9.14 -12.69
C ILE A 135 15.27 9.65 -13.97
N ARG A 136 16.36 10.41 -13.83
CA ARG A 136 17.15 10.95 -14.95
C ARG A 136 18.53 10.29 -15.13
N SER A 137 18.88 9.35 -14.26
CA SER A 137 20.19 8.68 -14.26
C SER A 137 20.02 7.18 -14.38
N LEU A 138 20.70 6.57 -15.36
CA LEU A 138 20.73 5.12 -15.54
C LEU A 138 21.22 4.42 -14.27
N ARG A 139 22.25 4.95 -13.62
CA ARG A 139 22.77 4.39 -12.36
C ARG A 139 21.69 4.36 -11.29
N HIS A 140 20.94 5.46 -11.13
CA HIS A 140 19.88 5.54 -10.14
C HIS A 140 18.74 4.58 -10.47
N PHE A 141 18.35 4.47 -11.73
CA PHE A 141 17.35 3.50 -12.19
C PHE A 141 17.76 2.06 -11.84
N LEU A 142 19.00 1.67 -12.15
CA LEU A 142 19.52 0.35 -11.80
C LEU A 142 19.55 0.09 -10.29
N CYS A 143 19.85 1.11 -9.47
CA CYS A 143 19.78 1.00 -8.02
C CYS A 143 18.34 0.72 -7.53
N VAL A 144 17.37 1.45 -8.06
CA VAL A 144 15.95 1.27 -7.72
C VAL A 144 15.44 -0.11 -8.13
N MET A 145 15.77 -0.58 -9.34
CA MET A 145 15.36 -1.90 -9.81
C MET A 145 16.01 -3.04 -9.03
N TYR A 146 17.29 -2.90 -8.66
CA TYR A 146 17.96 -3.86 -7.78
C TYR A 146 17.24 -3.96 -6.44
N ASP A 147 16.96 -2.80 -5.83
CA ASP A 147 16.32 -2.76 -4.53
C ASP A 147 14.89 -3.30 -4.58
N ALA A 148 14.12 -3.08 -5.66
CA ALA A 148 12.79 -3.66 -5.82
C ALA A 148 12.82 -5.20 -5.75
N CYS A 149 13.82 -5.82 -6.39
CA CYS A 149 14.06 -7.26 -6.27
C CYS A 149 14.46 -7.65 -4.83
N ALA A 150 15.32 -6.86 -4.17
CA ALA A 150 15.72 -7.11 -2.78
C ALA A 150 14.52 -7.02 -1.82
N VAL A 151 13.63 -6.04 -1.97
CA VAL A 151 12.40 -5.89 -1.18
C VAL A 151 11.53 -7.14 -1.32
N GLN A 152 11.22 -7.58 -2.55
CA GLN A 152 10.39 -8.78 -2.77
C GLN A 152 11.03 -10.04 -2.15
N ARG A 153 12.36 -10.19 -2.24
CA ARG A 153 13.05 -11.33 -1.63
C ARG A 153 13.01 -11.27 -0.10
N ASN A 154 13.21 -10.11 0.50
CA ASN A 154 13.05 -9.91 1.95
C ASN A 154 11.61 -10.19 2.40
N LEU A 155 10.61 -9.72 1.63
CA LEU A 155 9.18 -9.95 1.88
C LEU A 155 8.83 -11.45 1.86
N TYR A 156 9.37 -12.18 0.89
CA TYR A 156 9.19 -13.63 0.82
C TYR A 156 9.91 -14.36 1.95
N ARG A 157 11.18 -14.03 2.24
CA ARG A 157 11.96 -14.74 3.26
C ARG A 157 11.38 -14.59 4.66
N ARG A 158 10.93 -13.38 4.99
CA ARG A 158 10.38 -13.08 6.31
C ARG A 158 8.94 -13.56 6.46
N SER A 159 8.07 -13.12 5.57
CA SER A 159 6.62 -13.26 5.77
C SER A 159 5.99 -14.31 4.85
N ARG A 160 6.76 -14.92 3.95
CA ARG A 160 6.25 -15.80 2.87
C ARG A 160 5.19 -15.14 2.00
N ILE A 161 5.29 -13.82 1.84
CA ILE A 161 4.39 -13.04 0.99
C ILE A 161 5.00 -12.86 -0.40
N LEU A 162 4.20 -13.12 -1.44
CA LEU A 162 4.49 -12.75 -2.82
C LEU A 162 3.67 -11.53 -3.22
N HIS A 163 4.30 -10.50 -3.81
CA HIS A 163 3.59 -9.32 -4.30
C HIS A 163 2.71 -9.61 -5.53
N ARG A 164 3.18 -10.48 -6.43
CA ARG A 164 2.50 -10.94 -7.68
C ARG A 164 2.09 -9.86 -8.68
N ASP A 165 2.51 -8.62 -8.49
CA ASP A 165 2.17 -7.49 -9.37
C ASP A 165 3.28 -6.44 -9.36
N ILE A 166 4.51 -6.91 -9.56
CA ILE A 166 5.68 -6.03 -9.65
C ILE A 166 5.70 -5.45 -11.06
N SER A 167 5.39 -4.17 -11.16
CA SER A 167 5.37 -3.36 -12.38
C SER A 167 6.03 -2.00 -12.13
N ASP A 168 6.26 -1.25 -13.20
CA ASP A 168 6.72 0.12 -13.15
C ASP A 168 5.80 1.05 -12.34
N SER A 169 4.49 0.81 -12.34
CA SER A 169 3.52 1.55 -11.55
C SER A 169 3.53 1.26 -10.04
N ASN A 170 4.11 0.12 -9.63
CA ASN A 170 4.14 -0.34 -8.24
C ASN A 170 5.54 -0.27 -7.61
N ILE A 171 6.53 0.15 -8.38
CA ILE A 171 7.87 0.50 -7.90
C ILE A 171 7.95 2.02 -7.90
N MET A 172 8.37 2.61 -6.79
CA MET A 172 8.60 4.04 -6.67
C MET A 172 10.05 4.32 -6.28
N VAL A 173 10.55 5.50 -6.60
CA VAL A 173 11.76 6.05 -6.00
C VAL A 173 11.47 6.36 -4.54
N ALA A 174 12.35 5.92 -3.65
CA ALA A 174 12.24 6.15 -2.22
C ALA A 174 12.04 7.64 -1.87
N PRO A 175 11.21 7.95 -0.86
CA PRO A 175 11.09 9.31 -0.34
C PRO A 175 12.43 9.83 0.18
N ASP A 176 12.81 11.04 -0.22
CA ASP A 176 14.02 11.71 0.28
C ASP A 176 13.72 12.41 1.62
N THR A 177 13.44 11.61 2.66
CA THR A 177 13.14 12.13 3.99
C THR A 177 13.96 11.43 5.06
N ASN A 178 14.35 12.17 6.10
CA ASN A 178 15.04 11.60 7.26
C ASN A 178 14.18 10.54 7.97
N LYS A 179 12.85 10.71 7.99
CA LYS A 179 11.92 9.74 8.56
C LYS A 179 12.01 8.40 7.84
N TYR A 180 11.98 8.41 6.52
CA TYR A 180 12.12 7.20 5.70
C TYR A 180 13.49 6.55 5.95
N ARG A 181 14.59 7.31 5.82
CA ARG A 181 15.95 6.77 6.06
C ARG A 181 16.11 6.16 7.45
N ASN A 182 15.73 6.89 8.50
CA ASN A 182 15.85 6.45 9.89
C ASN A 182 15.09 5.16 10.18
N ARG A 183 13.89 5.04 9.61
CA ARG A 183 13.09 3.83 9.71
C ARG A 183 13.78 2.64 9.03
N ASN A 184 14.25 2.83 7.81
CA ASN A 184 14.86 1.76 7.03
C ASN A 184 16.20 1.32 7.63
N MET A 185 17.03 2.23 8.16
CA MET A 185 18.32 1.89 8.79
C MET A 185 18.21 0.84 9.91
N ARG A 186 17.06 0.77 10.58
CA ARG A 186 16.74 -0.21 11.64
C ARG A 186 15.76 -1.28 11.20
N GLY A 187 15.42 -1.31 9.92
CA GLY A 187 14.47 -2.25 9.33
C GLY A 187 15.13 -3.56 8.92
N TYR A 188 14.31 -4.54 8.60
CA TYR A 188 14.72 -5.85 8.15
C TYR A 188 15.28 -5.80 6.74
N ALA A 189 16.48 -6.37 6.58
CA ALA A 189 17.23 -6.38 5.32
C ALA A 189 18.19 -7.58 5.27
N GLU A 190 17.66 -8.80 5.40
CA GLU A 190 18.48 -10.02 5.30
C GLU A 190 19.11 -10.15 3.90
N VAL A 191 18.32 -9.90 2.86
CA VAL A 191 18.83 -9.64 1.51
C VAL A 191 19.30 -8.19 1.46
N ARG A 192 20.59 -8.01 1.17
CA ARG A 192 21.25 -6.71 1.10
C ARG A 192 20.65 -5.83 -0.01
N PHE A 193 20.48 -4.55 0.31
CA PHE A 193 20.16 -3.50 -0.65
C PHE A 193 21.41 -3.00 -1.37
N VAL A 194 21.22 -2.33 -2.50
CA VAL A 194 22.29 -1.87 -3.39
C VAL A 194 23.30 -0.99 -2.66
N ASN A 195 22.85 -0.16 -1.72
CA ASN A 195 23.72 0.70 -0.92
C ASN A 195 24.70 -0.13 -0.07
N GLN A 196 24.26 -1.28 0.46
CA GLN A 196 25.08 -2.19 1.25
C GLN A 196 25.99 -3.06 0.38
N VAL A 197 25.56 -3.39 -0.84
CA VAL A 197 26.37 -4.15 -1.81
C VAL A 197 27.52 -3.30 -2.35
N LEU A 198 27.27 -2.02 -2.63
CA LEU A 198 28.27 -1.09 -3.13
C LEU A 198 29.13 -0.47 -2.02
N ALA A 199 28.76 -0.63 -0.75
CA ALA A 199 29.53 -0.14 0.37
C ALA A 199 30.88 -0.88 0.48
N LYS A 200 31.94 -0.12 0.78
CA LYS A 200 33.24 -0.70 1.15
C LYS A 200 33.21 -1.36 2.52
N ASP A 201 32.35 -0.85 3.41
CA ASP A 201 32.12 -1.40 4.75
C ASP A 201 31.06 -2.52 4.70
N LYS A 202 31.38 -3.66 5.32
CA LYS A 202 30.47 -4.82 5.41
C LYS A 202 29.26 -4.57 6.31
N ASN A 203 29.28 -3.51 7.14
CA ASN A 203 28.28 -3.19 8.15
C ASN A 203 27.37 -2.00 7.78
N ALA A 204 27.30 -1.62 6.50
CA ALA A 204 26.40 -0.57 6.07
C ALA A 204 24.94 -0.90 6.41
N ASN A 205 24.25 0.06 7.04
CA ASN A 205 22.81 -0.05 7.30
C ASN A 205 22.01 -0.01 5.98
N PRO A 206 20.85 -0.68 5.92
CA PRO A 206 19.99 -0.62 4.74
C PRO A 206 19.43 0.80 4.51
N ASP A 207 19.62 1.30 3.30
CA ASP A 207 19.06 2.57 2.81
C ASP A 207 18.56 2.35 1.37
N PRO A 208 17.37 1.73 1.22
CA PRO A 208 16.84 1.35 -0.07
C PRO A 208 16.50 2.58 -0.93
N ALA A 209 16.90 2.53 -2.20
CA ALA A 209 16.57 3.53 -3.21
C ALA A 209 15.13 3.38 -3.74
N CYS A 210 14.48 2.23 -3.52
CA CYS A 210 13.11 1.98 -3.94
C CYS A 210 12.10 2.02 -2.78
N LEU A 211 10.86 2.33 -3.11
CA LEU A 211 9.68 2.07 -2.31
C LEU A 211 8.73 1.16 -3.11
N LEU A 212 8.52 -0.06 -2.63
CA LEU A 212 7.57 -1.01 -3.23
C LEU A 212 6.17 -0.78 -2.63
N VAL A 213 5.16 -0.68 -3.50
CA VAL A 213 3.76 -0.34 -3.14
C VAL A 213 2.76 -1.30 -3.80
N ASP A 214 1.50 -1.26 -3.36
CA ASP A 214 0.37 -2.03 -3.90
C ASP A 214 0.45 -3.57 -3.72
N LEU A 215 0.22 -4.03 -2.50
CA LEU A 215 -0.01 -5.47 -2.22
C LEU A 215 -1.44 -5.94 -2.56
N GLY A 216 -2.20 -5.20 -3.39
CA GLY A 216 -3.59 -5.52 -3.73
C GLY A 216 -3.77 -6.86 -4.44
N ASN A 217 -2.72 -7.34 -5.10
CA ASN A 217 -2.63 -8.66 -5.73
C ASN A 217 -1.72 -9.62 -4.96
N GLY A 218 -1.24 -9.21 -3.78
CA GLY A 218 -0.32 -9.99 -2.95
C GLY A 218 -0.93 -11.29 -2.43
N ALA A 219 -0.08 -12.15 -1.90
CA ALA A 219 -0.44 -13.49 -1.43
C ALA A 219 0.44 -13.91 -0.26
N ASP A 220 -0.16 -14.23 0.89
CA ASP A 220 0.52 -14.95 1.96
C ASP A 220 0.50 -16.45 1.64
N LEU A 221 1.68 -17.06 1.51
CA LEU A 221 1.83 -18.47 1.19
C LEU A 221 1.80 -19.39 2.41
N LYS A 222 1.73 -18.86 3.64
CA LYS A 222 1.52 -19.66 4.85
C LYS A 222 0.09 -20.17 4.97
N VAL A 223 -0.87 -19.48 4.34
CA VAL A 223 -2.27 -19.89 4.31
C VAL A 223 -2.40 -21.10 3.38
N GLU A 224 -2.79 -22.25 3.92
CA GLU A 224 -3.05 -23.47 3.14
C GLU A 224 -4.09 -23.21 2.03
N ARG A 225 -3.83 -23.75 0.84
CA ARG A 225 -4.66 -23.54 -0.35
C ARG A 225 -5.04 -24.87 -0.98
N ASN A 226 -6.28 -24.96 -1.47
CA ASN A 226 -6.57 -25.88 -2.57
C ASN A 226 -5.81 -25.37 -3.81
N GLU A 227 -5.04 -26.22 -4.48
CA GLU A 227 -4.05 -25.88 -5.52
C GLU A 227 -4.57 -25.00 -6.68
N GLN A 228 -5.89 -24.94 -6.88
CA GLN A 228 -6.54 -24.15 -7.92
C GLN A 228 -6.55 -22.62 -7.66
N VAL A 229 -6.42 -22.18 -6.40
CA VAL A 229 -6.56 -20.75 -6.01
C VAL A 229 -5.36 -19.89 -6.41
N LEU A 230 -4.20 -20.49 -6.72
CA LEU A 230 -3.01 -19.75 -7.19
C LEU A 230 -3.17 -19.16 -8.60
N LYS A 231 -4.07 -19.71 -9.41
CA LYS A 231 -4.29 -19.33 -10.81
C LYS A 231 -5.34 -18.24 -10.98
N GLU A 232 -6.17 -18.03 -9.96
CA GLU A 232 -7.19 -17.00 -10.02
C GLU A 232 -6.55 -15.64 -9.72
N ARG A 233 -6.81 -14.67 -10.62
CA ARG A 233 -6.64 -13.26 -10.30
C ARG A 233 -7.53 -12.98 -9.09
N THR A 234 -6.94 -12.96 -7.90
CA THR A 234 -7.55 -12.39 -6.70
C THR A 234 -7.90 -10.96 -6.99
#